data_AF-H9V467-F1
#
_entry.id   AF-H9V467-F1
#
_cell.length_a   1.000
_cell.length_b   1.000
_cell.length_c   1.000
_cell.angle_alpha   90.00
_cell.angle_beta   90.00
_cell.angle_gamma   90.00
#
_symmetry.space_group_name_H-M   'P 1'
#
loop_
_entity.id
_entity.type
_entity.pdbx_description
1 polymer ?
#
loop_
_entity_poly.entity_id
_entity_poly.type
_entity_poly.pdbx_seq_one_letter_code
_entity_poly.pdbx_strand_id
1 'polypeptide(L)'
;GEIKERLQHAYKALRKEFRLVFEGTKDSENPEPRKQSDYEAKASAWYHVAYHPTWVQKTMELIEPNGYHSAPLLSFPWISVDYLAQIKLQKLCPDVDYSSTVRSFTSFLVGKAE
;
A
#
# COMPACT_ATOMS: atom_id res chain seq x y z
N GLY A 1 10.11 -7.98 -25.08
CA GLY A 1 9.40 -9.21 -25.51
C GLY A 1 7.94 -9.02 -25.20
N GLU A 2 7.09 -9.13 -26.22
CA GLU A 2 5.71 -8.62 -26.20
C GLU A 2 4.89 -9.05 -24.97
N ILE A 3 4.99 -10.31 -24.55
CA ILE A 3 4.26 -10.83 -23.37
C ILE A 3 4.72 -10.13 -22.08
N LYS A 4 6.03 -9.91 -21.91
CA LYS A 4 6.59 -9.21 -20.74
C LYS A 4 6.09 -7.76 -20.70
N GLU A 5 6.07 -7.09 -21.84
CA GLU A 5 5.61 -5.69 -21.96
C GLU A 5 4.11 -5.57 -21.70
N ARG A 6 3.29 -6.49 -22.21
CA ARG A 6 1.86 -6.55 -21.92
C ARG A 6 1.58 -6.79 -20.44
N LEU A 7 2.33 -7.68 -19.80
CA LEU A 7 2.21 -7.94 -18.37
C LEU A 7 2.60 -6.71 -17.53
N GLN A 8 3.69 -6.04 -17.89
CA GLN A 8 4.12 -4.80 -17.23
C GLN A 8 3.06 -3.70 -17.36
N HIS A 9 2.48 -3.52 -18.54
CA HIS A 9 1.39 -2.55 -18.76
C HIS A 9 0.15 -2.88 -17.92
N ALA A 10 -0.30 -4.14 -17.92
CA ALA A 10 -1.44 -4.57 -17.13
C ALA A 10 -1.21 -4.32 -15.62
N TYR A 11 0.00 -4.63 -15.13
CA TYR A 11 0.36 -4.38 -13.74
C TYR A 11 0.42 -2.89 -13.39
N LYS A 12 0.98 -2.04 -14.27
CA LYS A 12 1.00 -0.59 -14.09
C LYS A 12 -0.42 0.00 -14.07
N ALA A 13 -1.31 -0.47 -14.95
CA ALA A 13 -2.71 -0.06 -14.98
C ALA A 13 -3.44 -0.43 -13.69
N LEU A 14 -3.29 -1.69 -13.24
CA LEU A 14 -3.85 -2.19 -11.98
C LEU A 14 -3.40 -1.35 -10.79
N ARG A 15 -2.09 -1.06 -10.70
CA ARG A 15 -1.53 -0.19 -9.65
C ARG A 15 -2.18 1.19 -9.62
N LYS A 16 -2.39 1.80 -10.80
CA LYS A 16 -2.99 3.12 -10.93
C LYS A 16 -4.44 3.12 -10.47
N GLU A 17 -5.23 2.15 -10.91
CA GLU A 17 -6.64 2.01 -10.54
C GLU A 17 -6.81 1.87 -9.03
N PHE A 18 -6.08 0.94 -8.42
CA PHE A 18 -6.17 0.69 -6.99
C PHE A 18 -5.65 1.87 -6.14
N ARG A 19 -4.67 2.62 -6.64
CA ARG A 19 -4.23 3.86 -6.00
C ARG A 19 -5.32 4.94 -6.01
N LEU A 20 -6.05 5.09 -7.12
CA LEU A 20 -7.19 5.99 -7.19
C LEU A 20 -8.30 5.60 -6.21
N VAL A 21 -8.59 4.30 -6.07
CA VAL A 21 -9.57 3.80 -5.09
C VAL A 21 -9.15 4.16 -3.66
N PHE A 22 -7.88 3.95 -3.32
CA PHE A 22 -7.36 4.30 -1.99
C PHE A 22 -7.41 5.81 -1.72
N GLU A 23 -6.93 6.60 -2.67
CA GLU A 23 -6.94 8.07 -2.60
C GLU A 23 -8.38 8.61 -2.63
N GLY A 24 -9.34 7.82 -3.09
CA GLY A 24 -10.76 8.14 -3.21
C GLY A 24 -11.05 8.75 -4.57
N THR A 25 -12.08 8.23 -5.24
CA THR A 25 -12.61 8.82 -6.47
C THR A 25 -12.99 10.28 -6.23
N LYS A 26 -12.60 11.17 -7.15
CA LYS A 26 -12.97 12.60 -7.17
C LYS A 26 -14.45 12.83 -7.51
N ASP A 27 -15.34 11.92 -7.11
CA ASP A 27 -16.76 11.96 -7.48
C ASP A 27 -17.58 12.89 -6.56
N SER A 28 -16.96 13.47 -5.54
CA SER A 28 -17.55 14.54 -4.75
C SER A 28 -17.25 15.89 -5.37
N GLU A 29 -18.30 16.62 -5.75
CA GLU A 29 -18.37 17.97 -6.35
C GLU A 29 -17.56 19.06 -5.61
N ASN A 30 -16.94 18.73 -4.48
CA ASN A 30 -15.95 19.56 -3.82
C ASN A 30 -14.71 18.71 -3.41
N PRO A 31 -13.62 18.71 -4.20
CA PRO A 31 -12.41 17.96 -3.89
C PRO A 31 -11.58 18.77 -2.89
N GLU A 32 -12.07 18.94 -1.67
CA GLU A 32 -11.21 19.39 -0.59
C GLU A 32 -10.06 18.36 -0.47
N PRO A 33 -8.79 18.80 -0.54
CA PRO A 33 -7.67 17.88 -0.39
C PRO A 33 -7.81 17.21 0.97
N ARG A 34 -8.01 15.88 0.97
CA ARG A 34 -8.04 15.14 2.23
C ARG A 34 -6.78 15.44 3.01
N LYS A 35 -6.95 15.59 4.32
CA LYS A 35 -5.81 15.87 5.21
C LYS A 35 -4.91 14.64 5.19
N GLN A 36 -3.60 14.85 5.34
CA GLN A 36 -2.63 13.76 5.38
C GLN A 36 -3.03 12.67 6.40
N SER A 37 -3.60 13.09 7.53
CA SER A 37 -4.15 12.23 8.58
C SER A 37 -5.23 11.25 8.08
N ASP A 38 -6.03 11.60 7.07
CA ASP A 38 -7.09 10.73 6.55
C ASP A 38 -6.50 9.55 5.77
N TYR A 39 -5.44 9.80 5.01
CA TYR A 39 -4.71 8.76 4.30
C TYR A 39 -3.93 7.86 5.25
N GLU A 40 -3.34 8.43 6.30
CA GLU A 40 -2.68 7.66 7.37
C GLU A 40 -3.67 6.76 8.12
N ALA A 41 -4.87 7.25 8.43
CA ALA A 41 -5.93 6.46 9.05
C ALA A 41 -6.39 5.32 8.13
N LYS A 42 -6.62 5.59 6.84
CA LYS A 42 -6.94 4.56 5.84
C LYS A 42 -5.83 3.51 5.70
N ALA A 43 -4.58 3.95 5.62
CA ALA A 43 -3.42 3.07 5.55
C ALA A 43 -3.34 2.17 6.80
N SER A 44 -3.55 2.74 7.99
CA SER A 44 -3.56 2.00 9.25
C SER A 44 -4.69 0.97 9.30
N ALA A 45 -5.90 1.34 8.86
CA ALA A 45 -7.04 0.43 8.79
C ALA A 45 -6.76 -0.72 7.81
N TRP A 46 -6.18 -0.41 6.65
CA TRP A 46 -5.79 -1.42 5.67
C TRP A 46 -4.71 -2.36 6.22
N TYR A 47 -3.72 -1.80 6.90
CA TYR A 47 -2.68 -2.59 7.55
C TYR A 47 -3.27 -3.54 8.59
N HIS A 48 -4.23 -3.05 9.38
CA HIS A 48 -4.88 -3.84 10.41
C HIS A 48 -5.66 -5.04 9.81
N VAL A 49 -6.41 -4.85 8.72
CA VAL A 49 -7.17 -5.96 8.12
C VAL A 49 -6.28 -6.95 7.36
N ALA A 50 -5.14 -6.52 6.83
CA ALA A 50 -4.29 -7.35 5.97
C ALA A 50 -3.08 -7.97 6.69
N TYR A 51 -2.53 -7.30 7.71
CA TYR A 51 -1.24 -7.66 8.33
C TYR A 51 -1.29 -7.75 9.85
N HIS A 52 -2.43 -7.50 10.50
CA HIS A 52 -2.49 -7.63 11.96
C HIS A 52 -2.21 -9.08 12.38
N PRO A 53 -1.41 -9.32 13.43
CA PRO A 53 -0.99 -10.66 13.83
C PRO A 53 -2.15 -11.66 13.97
N THR A 54 -3.30 -11.20 14.46
CA THR A 54 -4.52 -12.03 14.55
C THR A 54 -4.97 -12.60 13.22
N TRP A 55 -4.95 -11.80 12.14
CA TRP A 55 -5.38 -12.25 10.81
C TRP A 55 -4.31 -13.07 10.12
N VAL A 56 -3.04 -12.73 10.33
CA VAL A 56 -1.90 -13.52 9.86
C VAL A 56 -1.93 -14.91 10.49
N GLN A 57 -2.13 -15.00 11.80
CA GLN A 57 -2.21 -16.28 12.49
C GLN A 57 -3.41 -17.11 12.00
N LYS A 58 -4.60 -16.51 11.92
CA LYS A 58 -5.79 -17.19 11.38
C LYS A 58 -5.58 -17.70 9.95
N THR A 59 -4.91 -16.92 9.10
CA THR A 59 -4.62 -17.36 7.73
C THR A 59 -3.63 -18.52 7.70
N MET A 60 -2.61 -18.52 8.57
CA MET A 60 -1.70 -19.67 8.72
C MET A 60 -2.42 -20.92 9.23
N GLU A 61 -3.36 -20.78 10.18
CA GLU A 61 -4.17 -21.89 10.70
C GLU A 61 -5.11 -22.49 9.64
N LEU A 62 -5.54 -21.70 8.65
CA LEU A 62 -6.38 -22.13 7.54
C LEU A 62 -5.60 -22.78 6.39
N ILE A 63 -4.29 -22.57 6.31
CA ILE A 63 -3.44 -23.19 5.28
C ILE A 63 -3.14 -24.63 5.74
N GLU A 64 -3.62 -25.61 4.97
CA GLU A 64 -3.35 -27.02 5.25
C GLU A 64 -1.84 -27.31 5.30
N PRO A 65 -1.38 -28.22 6.18
CA PRO A 65 0.05 -28.55 6.35
C PRO A 65 0.72 -29.12 5.09
N ASN A 66 -0.05 -29.45 4.05
CA ASN A 66 0.38 -30.07 2.80
C ASN A 66 0.50 -29.04 1.67
N GLY A 67 -0.05 -27.84 1.87
CA GLY A 67 -0.01 -26.75 0.91
C GLY A 67 1.30 -26.00 1.05
N TYR A 68 1.93 -25.72 -0.10
CA TYR A 68 3.07 -24.81 -0.24
C TYR A 68 2.94 -23.69 0.79
N HIS A 69 3.91 -23.54 1.70
CA HIS A 69 3.97 -22.47 2.70
C HIS A 69 4.05 -21.11 2.00
N SER A 70 2.96 -20.72 1.36
CA SER A 70 2.80 -19.44 0.74
C SER A 70 2.67 -18.51 1.92
N ALA A 71 3.71 -17.71 2.16
CA ALA A 71 3.60 -16.51 2.97
C ALA A 71 2.21 -15.91 2.71
N PRO A 72 1.47 -15.51 3.77
CA PRO A 72 0.08 -15.11 3.65
C PRO A 72 -0.03 -14.21 2.42
N LEU A 73 -0.93 -14.51 1.47
CA LEU A 73 -1.03 -13.76 0.21
C LEU A 73 -1.42 -12.32 0.54
N LEU A 74 -0.40 -11.50 0.81
CA LEU A 74 -0.57 -10.15 1.34
C LEU A 74 -1.18 -9.30 0.23
N SER A 75 -2.37 -8.78 0.50
CA SER A 75 -3.05 -7.87 -0.41
C SER A 75 -2.29 -6.54 -0.49
N PHE A 76 -1.81 -6.26 -1.71
CA PHE A 76 -1.40 -4.96 -2.25
C PHE A 76 -0.71 -3.96 -1.28
N PRO A 77 0.40 -4.33 -0.61
CA PRO A 77 1.10 -3.42 0.30
C PRO A 77 1.53 -2.11 -0.37
N TRP A 78 1.80 -2.15 -1.68
CA TRP A 78 2.30 -1.02 -2.44
C TRP A 78 1.32 0.16 -2.58
N ILE A 79 0.04 -0.03 -2.28
CA ILE A 79 -0.95 1.05 -2.46
C ILE A 79 -0.85 2.08 -1.33
N SER A 80 -0.55 1.64 -0.12
CA SER A 80 -0.46 2.50 1.08
C SER A 80 0.91 2.49 1.75
N VAL A 81 1.92 1.87 1.11
CA VAL A 81 3.27 1.71 1.67
C VAL A 81 3.92 3.03 2.06
N ASP A 82 3.66 4.10 1.30
CA ASP A 82 4.17 5.43 1.55
C ASP A 82 3.61 6.03 2.83
N TYR A 83 2.28 5.97 3.00
CA TYR A 83 1.62 6.41 4.23
C TYR A 83 2.03 5.56 5.44
N LEU A 84 2.19 4.24 5.28
CA LEU A 84 2.68 3.36 6.35
C LEU A 84 4.13 3.69 6.76
N ALA A 85 5.00 3.94 5.78
CA ALA A 85 6.37 4.36 6.03
C ALA A 85 6.40 5.70 6.78
N GLN A 86 5.55 6.66 6.40
CA GLN A 86 5.43 7.94 7.09
C GLN A 86 5.01 7.77 8.55
N ILE A 87 3.94 7.00 8.82
CA ILE A 87 3.50 6.71 10.19
C ILE A 87 4.63 6.08 11.01
N LYS A 88 5.38 5.16 10.42
CA LYS A 88 6.50 4.50 11.08
C LYS A 88 7.64 5.48 11.38
N LEU A 89 7.98 6.35 10.44
CA LEU A 89 9.03 7.36 10.58
C LEU A 89 8.66 8.41 11.65
N GLN A 90 7.44 8.92 11.64
CA GLN A 90 6.95 9.84 12.69
C GLN A 90 7.03 9.22 14.08
N LYS A 91 6.71 7.93 14.22
CA LYS A 91 6.81 7.21 15.51
C LYS A 91 8.25 6.99 15.97
N LEU A 92 9.17 6.78 15.03
CA LEU A 92 10.59 6.54 15.34
C LEU A 92 11.34 7.85 15.63
N CYS A 93 10.99 8.91 14.91
CA CYS A 93 11.63 10.21 14.95
C CYS A 93 10.57 11.33 14.93
N PRO A 94 9.98 11.70 16.08
CA PRO A 94 8.87 12.65 16.15
C PRO A 94 9.23 14.09 15.73
N ASP A 95 10.51 14.46 15.85
CA ASP A 95 10.98 15.83 15.66
C ASP A 95 11.27 16.21 14.19
N VAL A 96 11.08 15.28 13.25
CA VAL A 96 11.40 15.47 11.83
C VAL A 96 10.14 15.37 10.98
N ASP A 97 9.87 16.39 10.16
CA ASP A 97 8.79 16.35 9.17
C ASP A 97 9.22 15.55 7.92
N TYR A 98 8.70 14.34 7.81
CA TYR A 98 8.97 13.41 6.69
C TYR A 98 8.02 13.58 5.50
N SER A 99 7.09 14.55 5.52
CA SER A 99 6.09 14.74 4.47
C SER A 99 6.70 14.97 3.08
N SER A 100 7.92 15.53 3.02
CA SER A 100 8.66 15.77 1.78
C SER A 100 9.47 14.55 1.30
N THR A 101 10.05 13.77 2.22
CA THR A 101 10.95 12.63 1.92
C THR A 101 10.19 11.40 1.44
N VAL A 102 9.01 11.14 1.99
CA VAL A 102 8.21 9.94 1.66
C VAL A 102 7.73 9.99 0.21
N ARG A 103 7.38 11.18 -0.31
CA ARG A 103 7.03 11.38 -1.73
C ARG A 103 8.17 10.97 -2.67
N SER A 104 9.43 11.19 -2.24
CA SER A 104 10.62 10.73 -2.97
C SER A 104 10.76 9.20 -2.93
N PHE A 105 10.50 8.57 -1.77
CA PHE A 105 10.55 7.11 -1.63
C PHE A 105 9.51 6.41 -2.53
N THR A 106 8.30 6.95 -2.62
CA THR A 106 7.27 6.44 -3.56
C THR A 106 7.74 6.55 -5.00
N SER A 107 8.32 7.70 -5.39
CA SER A 107 8.86 7.88 -6.75
C SER A 107 10.01 6.90 -7.04
N PHE A 108 10.83 6.57 -6.05
CA PHE A 108 11.91 5.59 -6.16
C PHE A 108 11.39 4.15 -6.30
N LEU A 109 10.40 3.76 -5.50
CA LEU A 109 9.78 2.43 -5.61
C LEU A 109 8.99 2.25 -6.90
N VAL A 110 8.40 3.34 -7.43
CA VAL A 110 7.72 3.36 -8.73
C VAL A 110 8.74 3.33 -9.88
N GLY A 111 9.85 4.06 -9.78
CA GLY A 111 10.92 4.10 -10.78
C GLY A 111 11.76 2.82 -10.88
N LYS A 112 11.81 2.00 -9.82
CA LYS A 112 12.43 0.66 -9.87
C LYS A 112 11.61 -0.41 -10.60
N ALA A 113 10.43 -0.07 -11.11
CA ALA A 113 9.60 -0.97 -11.92
C ALA A 113 9.80 -0.80 -13.45
N GLU A 114 10.89 -0.15 -13.87
CA GLU A 114 11.31 0.00 -15.27
C GLU A 114 12.40 -1.01 -15.66
#